data_AF-A5ZPN2-F1
#
_entry.id   AF-A5ZPN2-F1
#
_cell.length_a   1.000
_cell.length_b   1.000
_cell.length_c   1.000
_cell.angle_alpha   90.00
_cell.angle_beta   90.00
_cell.angle_gamma   90.00
#
_symmetry.space_group_name_H-M   'P 1'
#
loop_
_entity.id
_entity.type
_entity.pdbx_description
1 polymer ?
#
loop_
_entity_poly.entity_id
_entity_poly.type
_entity_poly.pdbx_seq_one_letter_code
_entity_poly.pdbx_strand_id
1 'polypeptide(L)'
;MEYMQLSLDDYIQCKNDIKNNLGTIVKSFVRIGWQLSRIDKSGAYKNDGYNTIAEFAKAEYGMSATGTSRFIRVYEKYSVPGDTPELRDEYKDYNRSQLEEMLQIPEEDHEMIRPEAHKEDIRELNRFNRENESNPDNLLDWKNAQTTEEKIQATIYEFWHDNRDAMNTFFGSDMEMRDLAEMISPSGSRSYRKGTVFLMFYGMDTEILVKVFGDDPVKMTYQEFADRTRQIFEGAAGDRAWETCFGEAVESNKIEQTEQLQEQEDQIPGQDRIQNHPEYMPEPEIAPAQKNEEQKYNKQQARIDRETKKKLQEQEDQEKMEHLPSDEPKKTKQLRMAASYYDDVLSGKMSFWFCKNDNFHVGDSLDLMEFKEGRHTGRNIQTEITYILEDYTGLEDGYCILAIKVTGAI
;
A
#
# COMPACT_ATOMS: atom_id res chain seq x y z
N MET A 1 22.33 -16.94 -26.13
CA MET A 1 22.44 -15.86 -25.14
C MET A 1 23.55 -16.26 -24.18
N GLU A 2 24.60 -15.47 -24.11
CA GLU A 2 25.71 -15.69 -23.19
C GLU A 2 25.23 -15.27 -21.79
N TYR A 3 25.17 -16.21 -20.84
CA TYR A 3 24.75 -15.89 -19.48
C TYR A 3 25.85 -15.08 -18.79
N MET A 4 25.57 -13.82 -18.48
CA MET A 4 26.48 -12.97 -17.70
C MET A 4 26.59 -13.55 -16.27
N GLN A 5 27.77 -14.05 -15.91
CA GLN A 5 28.09 -14.44 -14.54
C GLN A 5 28.82 -13.28 -13.85
N LEU A 6 28.21 -12.72 -12.81
CA LEU A 6 28.85 -11.78 -11.89
C LEU A 6 29.60 -12.56 -10.81
N SER A 7 30.80 -12.12 -10.46
CA SER A 7 31.45 -12.60 -9.24
C SER A 7 30.72 -12.08 -7.99
N LEU A 8 30.95 -12.71 -6.83
CA LEU A 8 30.36 -12.24 -5.57
C LEU A 8 30.81 -10.81 -5.24
N ASP A 9 32.07 -10.49 -5.53
CA ASP A 9 32.64 -9.16 -5.30
C ASP A 9 32.03 -8.11 -6.23
N ASP A 10 31.86 -8.44 -7.52
CA ASP A 10 31.20 -7.54 -8.49
C ASP A 10 29.73 -7.30 -8.10
N TYR A 11 29.02 -8.32 -7.64
CA TYR A 11 27.65 -8.18 -7.14
C TYR A 11 27.56 -7.24 -5.93
N ILE A 12 28.48 -7.38 -4.97
CA ILE A 12 28.54 -6.51 -3.79
C ILE A 12 28.89 -5.07 -4.22
N GLN A 13 29.82 -4.88 -5.15
CA GLN A 13 30.16 -3.56 -5.70
C GLN A 13 28.94 -2.92 -6.39
N CYS A 14 28.24 -3.64 -7.27
CA CYS A 14 27.04 -3.13 -7.92
C CYS A 14 25.98 -2.70 -6.89
N LYS A 15 25.75 -3.47 -5.82
CA LYS A 15 24.82 -3.06 -4.74
C LYS A 15 25.22 -1.75 -4.06
N ASN A 16 26.51 -1.59 -3.77
CA ASN A 16 27.04 -0.39 -3.15
C ASN A 16 26.93 0.82 -4.09
N ASP A 17 27.23 0.65 -5.37
CA ASP A 17 27.11 1.71 -6.38
C ASP A 17 25.66 2.16 -6.56
N ILE A 18 24.71 1.22 -6.60
CA ILE A 18 23.28 1.53 -6.61
C ILE A 18 22.92 2.37 -5.38
N LYS A 19 23.35 1.97 -4.18
CA LYS A 19 23.09 2.72 -2.94
C LYS A 19 23.67 4.14 -3.00
N ASN A 20 24.90 4.30 -3.49
CA ASN A 20 25.54 5.61 -3.64
C ASN A 20 24.84 6.51 -4.67
N ASN A 21 24.43 5.94 -5.80
CA ASN A 21 23.71 6.65 -6.84
C ASN A 21 22.34 7.13 -6.34
N LEU A 22 21.60 6.27 -5.61
CA LEU A 22 20.34 6.65 -4.96
C LEU A 22 20.55 7.79 -3.95
N GLY A 23 21.62 7.76 -3.17
CA GLY A 23 21.97 8.89 -2.27
C GLY A 23 22.27 10.19 -3.02
N THR A 24 22.86 10.10 -4.21
CA THR A 24 23.10 11.27 -5.08
C THR A 24 21.80 11.89 -5.60
N ILE A 25 20.76 11.07 -5.84
CA ILE A 25 19.43 11.55 -6.21
C ILE A 25 18.84 12.41 -5.09
N VAL A 26 18.95 11.99 -3.83
CA VAL A 26 18.45 12.76 -2.68
C VAL A 26 19.18 14.11 -2.57
N LYS A 27 20.51 14.12 -2.70
CA LYS A 27 21.29 15.37 -2.71
C LYS A 27 20.88 16.31 -3.85
N SER A 28 20.64 15.75 -5.04
CA SER A 28 20.18 16.52 -6.19
C SER A 28 18.78 17.10 -5.95
N PHE A 29 17.88 16.32 -5.36
CA PHE A 29 16.54 16.74 -4.99
C PHE A 29 16.56 17.95 -4.03
N VAL A 30 17.36 17.87 -2.96
CA VAL A 30 17.52 18.97 -1.97
C VAL A 30 18.15 20.19 -2.63
N ARG A 31 19.15 20.01 -3.50
CA ARG A 31 19.79 21.10 -4.23
C ARG A 31 18.85 21.82 -5.19
N ILE A 32 17.97 21.09 -5.89
CA ILE A 32 16.93 21.69 -6.74
C ILE A 32 15.96 22.49 -5.88
N GLY A 33 15.50 21.93 -4.76
CA GLY A 33 14.64 22.64 -3.80
C GLY A 33 15.26 23.94 -3.29
N TRP A 34 16.55 23.91 -2.96
CA TRP A 34 17.34 25.08 -2.57
C TRP A 34 17.37 26.15 -3.67
N GLN A 35 17.66 25.77 -4.93
CA GLN A 35 17.67 26.71 -6.05
C GLN A 35 16.30 27.33 -6.31
N LEU A 36 15.24 26.51 -6.32
CA LEU A 36 13.87 26.97 -6.47
C LEU A 36 13.47 27.93 -5.33
N SER A 37 13.83 27.63 -4.09
CA SER A 37 13.56 28.48 -2.92
C SER A 37 14.27 29.84 -3.04
N ARG A 38 15.51 29.88 -3.57
CA ARG A 38 16.23 31.13 -3.84
C ARG A 38 15.60 31.97 -4.95
N ILE A 39 15.20 31.32 -6.04
CA ILE A 39 14.52 31.99 -7.16
C ILE A 39 13.18 32.54 -6.68
N ASP A 40 12.45 31.78 -5.86
CA ASP A 40 11.16 32.19 -5.31
C ASP A 40 11.30 33.42 -4.40
N LYS A 41 12.20 33.34 -3.42
CA LYS A 41 12.48 34.43 -2.45
C LYS A 41 13.01 35.71 -3.11
N SER A 42 13.79 35.59 -4.18
CA SER A 42 14.29 36.76 -4.92
C SER A 42 13.25 37.35 -5.88
N GLY A 43 12.24 36.58 -6.27
CA GLY A 43 11.29 36.98 -7.30
C GLY A 43 11.90 37.11 -8.70
N ALA A 44 13.10 36.54 -8.93
CA ALA A 44 13.85 36.74 -10.17
C ALA A 44 13.10 36.26 -11.42
N TYR A 45 12.25 35.24 -11.26
CA TYR A 45 11.38 34.70 -12.32
C TYR A 45 10.41 35.74 -12.92
N LYS A 46 10.13 36.84 -12.21
CA LYS A 46 9.29 37.93 -12.72
C LYS A 46 9.97 38.70 -13.85
N ASN A 47 11.30 38.73 -13.88
CA ASN A 47 12.06 39.35 -14.97
C ASN A 47 11.89 38.58 -16.28
N ASP A 48 11.60 37.29 -16.19
CA ASP A 48 11.35 36.39 -17.32
C ASP A 48 9.85 36.35 -17.69
N GLY A 49 9.00 37.12 -16.98
CA GLY A 49 7.57 37.26 -17.27
C GLY A 49 6.64 36.28 -16.55
N TYR A 50 7.16 35.45 -15.64
CA TYR A 50 6.34 34.51 -14.87
C TYR A 50 5.73 35.17 -13.62
N ASN A 51 4.52 34.77 -13.22
CA ASN A 51 3.84 35.31 -12.03
C ASN A 51 4.17 34.54 -10.75
N THR A 52 4.50 33.26 -10.86
CA THR A 52 4.81 32.39 -9.72
C THR A 52 5.99 31.46 -10.02
N ILE A 53 6.66 30.97 -8.96
CA ILE A 53 7.72 29.97 -9.10
C ILE A 53 7.22 28.68 -9.76
N ALA A 54 5.95 28.32 -9.57
CA ALA A 54 5.34 27.14 -10.18
C ALA A 54 5.18 27.31 -11.70
N GLU A 55 4.78 28.49 -12.17
CA GLU A 55 4.71 28.81 -13.61
C GLU A 55 6.10 28.73 -14.25
N PHE A 56 7.09 29.36 -13.61
CA PHE A 56 8.49 29.31 -14.04
C PHE A 56 9.00 27.86 -14.13
N ALA A 57 8.84 27.08 -13.06
CA ALA A 57 9.34 25.71 -13.02
C ALA A 57 8.63 24.79 -14.02
N LYS A 58 7.34 25.04 -14.29
CA LYS A 58 6.59 24.32 -15.32
C LYS A 58 7.09 24.65 -16.72
N ALA A 59 7.29 25.93 -17.03
CA ALA A 59 7.69 26.38 -18.36
C ALA A 59 9.14 25.98 -18.69
N GLU A 60 10.08 26.14 -17.76
CA GLU A 60 11.51 25.91 -18.00
C GLU A 60 11.91 24.44 -17.84
N TYR A 61 11.26 23.71 -16.93
CA TYR A 61 11.72 22.37 -16.51
C TYR A 61 10.62 21.29 -16.56
N GLY A 62 9.40 21.63 -17.01
CA GLY A 62 8.28 20.68 -17.07
C GLY A 62 7.78 20.22 -15.69
N MET A 63 8.12 20.93 -14.61
CA MET A 63 7.72 20.54 -13.26
C MET A 63 6.24 20.85 -13.00
N SER A 64 5.53 19.94 -12.33
CA SER A 64 4.18 20.23 -11.83
C SER A 64 4.24 21.20 -10.66
N ALA A 65 3.19 22.01 -10.46
CA ALA A 65 3.12 22.94 -9.33
C ALA A 65 3.28 22.22 -7.97
N THR A 66 2.65 21.05 -7.83
CA THR A 66 2.78 20.19 -6.65
C THR A 66 4.21 19.67 -6.48
N GLY A 67 4.85 19.25 -7.58
CA GLY A 67 6.26 18.86 -7.59
C GLY A 67 7.15 20.01 -7.11
N THR A 68 7.06 21.17 -7.74
CA THR A 68 7.82 22.38 -7.36
C THR A 68 7.67 22.70 -5.87
N SER A 69 6.44 22.66 -5.34
CA SER A 69 6.19 22.91 -3.92
C SER A 69 6.85 21.86 -3.02
N ARG A 70 6.79 20.56 -3.37
CA ARG A 70 7.44 19.48 -2.60
C ARG A 70 8.96 19.65 -2.52
N PHE A 71 9.62 19.97 -3.64
CA PHE A 71 11.06 20.21 -3.66
C PHE A 71 11.46 21.35 -2.71
N ILE A 72 10.75 22.49 -2.78
CA ILE A 72 11.00 23.65 -1.91
C ILE A 72 10.78 23.27 -0.44
N ARG A 73 9.64 22.65 -0.12
CA ARG A 73 9.29 22.32 1.28
C ARG A 73 10.23 21.30 1.92
N VAL A 74 10.67 20.28 1.18
CA VAL A 74 11.66 19.32 1.71
C VAL A 74 12.96 20.02 2.03
N TYR A 75 13.46 20.88 1.14
CA TYR A 75 14.63 21.70 1.41
C TYR A 75 14.42 22.56 2.67
N GLU A 76 13.34 23.34 2.72
CA GLU A 76 13.12 24.28 3.83
C GLU A 76 12.95 23.59 5.18
N LYS A 77 12.33 22.41 5.22
CA LYS A 77 12.07 21.68 6.46
C LYS A 77 13.28 20.87 6.94
N TYR A 78 13.99 20.19 6.04
CA TYR A 78 14.97 19.16 6.43
C TYR A 78 16.43 19.56 6.22
N SER A 79 16.70 20.73 5.61
CA SER A 79 18.06 21.23 5.46
C SER A 79 18.61 21.92 6.70
N VAL A 80 19.95 21.98 6.78
CA VAL A 80 20.66 22.79 7.77
C VAL A 80 20.20 24.25 7.66
N PRO A 81 19.93 24.95 8.77
CA PRO A 81 19.56 26.36 8.72
C PRO A 81 20.59 27.20 7.96
N GLY A 82 20.14 27.95 6.94
CA GLY A 82 20.99 28.81 6.13
C GLY A 82 20.82 28.60 4.63
N ASP A 83 21.63 29.30 3.83
CA ASP A 83 21.63 29.21 2.36
C ASP A 83 22.51 28.03 1.88
N THR A 84 22.24 26.82 2.37
CA THR A 84 23.01 25.60 2.03
C THR A 84 22.10 24.47 1.55
N PRO A 85 22.46 23.74 0.48
CA PRO A 85 21.70 22.59 -0.01
C PRO A 85 22.06 21.30 0.73
N GLU A 86 22.21 21.35 2.05
CA GLU A 86 22.66 20.21 2.88
C GLU A 86 21.56 19.78 3.85
N LEU A 87 21.30 18.48 3.94
CA LEU A 87 20.37 17.92 4.92
C LEU A 87 20.96 17.96 6.33
N ARG A 88 20.11 18.19 7.34
CA ARG A 88 20.48 17.94 8.74
C ARG A 88 20.91 16.49 8.91
N ASP A 89 21.84 16.25 9.84
CA ASP A 89 22.44 14.92 10.06
C ASP A 89 21.39 13.82 10.25
N GLU A 90 20.34 14.13 11.02
CA GLU A 90 19.23 13.22 11.31
C GLU A 90 18.40 12.78 10.08
N TYR A 91 18.50 13.48 8.95
CA TYR A 91 17.75 13.15 7.72
C TYR A 91 18.63 12.64 6.58
N LYS A 92 19.94 12.46 6.79
CA LYS A 92 20.88 12.12 5.71
C LYS A 92 20.65 10.75 5.08
N ASP A 93 20.13 9.81 5.87
CA ASP A 93 19.91 8.43 5.42
C ASP A 93 18.51 8.21 4.83
N TYR A 94 17.65 9.23 4.84
CA TYR A 94 16.31 9.16 4.26
C TYR A 94 16.34 9.37 2.76
N ASN A 95 15.51 8.62 2.05
CA ASN A 95 15.29 8.77 0.62
C ASN A 95 14.24 9.86 0.32
N ARG A 96 14.21 10.30 -0.95
CA ARG A 96 13.29 11.34 -1.43
C ARG A 96 11.82 11.03 -1.07
N SER A 97 11.37 9.82 -1.34
CA SER A 97 9.97 9.44 -1.14
C SER A 97 9.59 9.48 0.34
N GLN A 98 10.50 9.09 1.24
CA GLN A 98 10.26 9.19 2.69
C GLN A 98 10.14 10.66 3.11
N LEU A 99 11.10 11.51 2.73
CA LEU A 99 11.09 12.94 3.07
C LEU A 99 9.81 13.65 2.57
N GLU A 100 9.33 13.29 1.38
CA GLU A 100 8.07 13.83 0.84
C GLU A 100 6.85 13.42 1.69
N GLU A 101 6.77 12.18 2.16
CA GLU A 101 5.66 11.71 3.01
C GLU A 101 5.76 12.27 4.44
N MET A 102 6.97 12.41 4.97
CA MET A 102 7.24 13.00 6.28
C MET A 102 6.81 14.47 6.39
N LEU A 103 6.68 15.19 5.26
CA LEU A 103 6.16 16.56 5.27
C LEU A 103 4.75 16.65 5.85
N GLN A 104 3.97 15.57 5.73
CA GLN A 104 2.57 15.49 6.18
C GLN A 104 2.44 14.96 7.61
N ILE A 105 3.53 14.43 8.18
CA ILE A 105 3.55 13.86 9.52
C ILE A 105 3.81 14.99 10.54
N PRO A 106 3.00 15.09 11.62
CA PRO A 106 3.26 15.97 12.76
C PRO A 106 4.65 15.73 13.37
N GLU A 107 5.31 16.77 13.89
CA GLU A 107 6.68 16.61 14.41
C GLU A 107 6.77 15.64 15.59
N GLU A 108 5.73 15.57 16.42
CA GLU A 108 5.58 14.58 17.51
C GLU A 108 5.67 13.13 17.03
N ASP A 109 5.27 12.87 15.78
CA ASP A 109 5.28 11.53 15.19
C ASP A 109 6.51 11.23 14.36
N HIS A 110 7.47 12.16 14.25
CA HIS A 110 8.71 11.90 13.51
C HIS A 110 9.52 10.79 14.18
N GLU A 111 9.35 10.57 15.48
CA GLU A 111 10.00 9.46 16.17
C GLU A 111 9.52 8.09 15.64
N MET A 112 8.31 8.00 15.09
CA MET A 112 7.77 6.77 14.48
C MET A 112 8.51 6.35 13.20
N ILE A 113 9.30 7.25 12.61
CA ILE A 113 9.88 7.06 11.28
C ILE A 113 11.39 6.84 11.42
N ARG A 114 11.88 5.85 10.68
CA ARG A 114 13.31 5.51 10.56
C ARG A 114 13.72 5.45 9.08
N PRO A 115 15.01 5.58 8.75
CA PRO A 115 15.49 5.46 7.37
C PRO A 115 15.13 4.12 6.69
N GLU A 116 14.92 3.06 7.47
CA GLU A 116 14.52 1.74 7.00
C GLU A 116 13.03 1.66 6.64
N ALA A 117 12.22 2.65 7.07
CA ALA A 117 10.77 2.63 6.91
C ALA A 117 10.35 2.64 5.43
N HIS A 118 9.47 1.74 5.04
CA HIS A 118 8.87 1.80 3.72
C HIS A 118 7.96 3.01 3.57
N LYS A 119 7.93 3.56 2.36
CA LYS A 119 7.05 4.67 2.01
C LYS A 119 5.58 4.38 2.36
N GLU A 120 5.13 3.14 2.12
CA GLU A 120 3.74 2.75 2.39
C GLU A 120 3.43 2.71 3.88
N ASP A 121 4.38 2.37 4.75
CA ASP A 121 4.19 2.41 6.20
C ASP A 121 4.08 3.87 6.70
N ILE A 122 4.89 4.78 6.14
CA ILE A 122 4.78 6.22 6.44
C ILE A 122 3.43 6.78 5.95
N ARG A 123 2.97 6.35 4.77
CA ARG A 123 1.65 6.70 4.25
C ARG A 123 0.52 6.16 5.11
N GLU A 124 0.66 4.95 5.63
CA GLU A 124 -0.32 4.37 6.54
C GLU A 124 -0.39 5.15 7.85
N LEU A 125 0.74 5.61 8.38
CA LEU A 125 0.77 6.51 9.54
C LEU A 125 0.07 7.84 9.26
N ASN A 126 0.30 8.43 8.07
CA ASN A 126 -0.45 9.63 7.62
C ASN A 126 -1.96 9.37 7.57
N ARG A 127 -2.39 8.22 7.01
CA ARG A 127 -3.81 7.82 6.95
C ARG A 127 -4.38 7.64 8.35
N PHE A 128 -3.67 6.93 9.22
CA PHE A 128 -4.05 6.72 10.61
C PHE A 128 -4.26 8.04 11.37
N ASN A 129 -3.33 8.99 11.26
CA ASN A 129 -3.46 10.29 11.93
C ASN A 129 -4.69 11.05 11.42
N ARG A 130 -4.84 11.17 10.10
CA ARG A 130 -5.95 11.89 9.48
C ARG A 130 -7.32 11.29 9.80
N GLU A 131 -7.44 9.96 9.74
CA GLU A 131 -8.68 9.25 10.04
C GLU A 131 -9.06 9.45 11.52
N ASN A 132 -8.09 9.38 12.42
CA ASN A 132 -8.37 9.53 13.84
C ASN A 132 -8.65 10.99 14.24
N GLU A 133 -8.04 11.98 13.58
CA GLU A 133 -8.38 13.41 13.71
C GLU A 133 -9.79 13.72 13.21
N SER A 134 -10.20 13.08 12.11
CA SER A 134 -11.47 13.36 11.44
C SER A 134 -12.66 12.61 12.06
N ASN A 135 -12.41 11.60 12.90
CA ASN A 135 -13.46 10.80 13.52
C ASN A 135 -14.03 11.52 14.77
N PRO A 136 -15.30 11.97 14.75
CA PRO A 136 -15.92 12.64 15.89
C PRO A 136 -16.02 11.73 17.13
N ASP A 137 -16.10 10.41 16.93
CA ASP A 137 -16.20 9.46 18.03
C ASP A 137 -14.88 9.38 18.80
N ASN A 138 -13.72 9.58 18.15
CA ASN A 138 -12.43 9.64 18.85
C ASN A 138 -12.31 10.89 19.76
N LEU A 139 -12.96 11.99 19.39
CA LEU A 139 -13.08 13.20 20.22
C LEU A 139 -13.99 12.99 21.44
N LEU A 140 -14.85 11.97 21.42
CA LEU A 140 -15.81 11.64 22.48
C LEU A 140 -15.38 10.43 23.32
N ASP A 141 -14.66 9.47 22.73
CA ASP A 141 -14.24 8.20 23.33
C ASP A 141 -12.93 8.25 24.12
N TRP A 142 -12.16 9.34 24.07
CA TRP A 142 -11.01 9.49 24.97
C TRP A 142 -11.42 9.43 26.45
N LYS A 143 -12.71 9.63 26.77
CA LYS A 143 -13.29 9.48 28.12
C LYS A 143 -13.82 8.07 28.45
N ASN A 144 -13.97 7.18 27.47
CA ASN A 144 -14.42 5.80 27.66
C ASN A 144 -13.29 4.77 27.49
N ALA A 145 -12.05 5.25 27.30
CA ALA A 145 -10.90 4.42 27.03
C ALA A 145 -10.67 3.38 28.14
N GLN A 146 -10.80 2.10 27.76
CA GLN A 146 -9.93 1.04 28.28
C GLN A 146 -8.48 1.56 28.19
N THR A 147 -7.71 1.34 29.25
CA THR A 147 -6.38 1.94 29.47
C THR A 147 -5.45 1.81 28.24
N THR A 148 -4.44 2.66 28.11
CA THR A 148 -3.45 2.58 27.00
C THR A 148 -2.93 1.17 26.80
N GLU A 149 -2.67 0.46 27.90
CA GLU A 149 -2.23 -0.94 27.89
C GLU A 149 -3.27 -1.90 27.30
N GLU A 150 -4.54 -1.77 27.68
CA GLU A 150 -5.63 -2.61 27.14
C GLU A 150 -5.83 -2.39 25.64
N LYS A 151 -5.71 -1.14 25.16
CA LYS A 151 -5.78 -0.84 23.72
C LYS A 151 -4.64 -1.51 22.95
N ILE A 152 -3.43 -1.48 23.50
CA ILE A 152 -2.26 -2.12 22.91
C ILE A 152 -2.47 -3.64 22.89
N GLN A 153 -2.93 -4.25 23.99
CA GLN A 153 -3.20 -5.68 24.04
C GLN A 153 -4.27 -6.12 23.03
N ALA A 154 -5.37 -5.36 22.91
CA ALA A 154 -6.40 -5.62 21.90
C ALA A 154 -5.82 -5.53 20.48
N THR A 155 -4.91 -4.59 20.22
CA THR A 155 -4.25 -4.44 18.92
C THR A 155 -3.29 -5.61 18.63
N ILE A 156 -2.57 -6.11 19.64
CA ILE A 156 -1.73 -7.30 19.51
C ILE A 156 -2.59 -8.54 19.25
N TYR A 157 -3.74 -8.68 19.91
CA TYR A 157 -4.69 -9.76 19.67
C TYR A 157 -5.14 -9.77 18.20
N GLU A 158 -5.58 -8.62 17.68
CA GLU A 158 -6.02 -8.44 16.30
C GLU A 158 -4.89 -8.67 15.29
N PHE A 159 -3.66 -8.23 15.62
CA PHE A 159 -2.48 -8.51 14.81
C PHE A 159 -2.32 -10.02 14.59
N TRP A 160 -2.37 -10.84 15.64
CA TRP A 160 -2.21 -12.28 15.50
C TRP A 160 -3.42 -12.97 14.87
N HIS A 161 -4.64 -12.45 15.11
CA HIS A 161 -5.84 -12.88 14.41
C HIS A 161 -5.68 -12.74 12.89
N ASP A 162 -5.17 -11.60 12.42
CA ASP A 162 -5.00 -11.32 10.98
C ASP A 162 -3.77 -12.02 10.38
N ASN A 163 -2.89 -12.60 11.20
CA ASN A 163 -1.61 -13.18 10.79
C ASN A 163 -1.46 -14.65 11.22
N ARG A 164 -2.35 -15.51 10.70
CA ARG A 164 -2.40 -16.96 11.02
C ARG A 164 -1.05 -17.68 10.91
N ASP A 165 -0.39 -17.59 9.75
CA ASP A 165 0.86 -18.32 9.51
C ASP A 165 1.98 -17.85 10.44
N ALA A 166 2.03 -16.55 10.71
CA ALA A 166 2.97 -15.97 11.66
C ALA A 166 2.71 -16.50 13.07
N MET A 167 1.45 -16.54 13.52
CA MET A 167 1.08 -17.02 14.86
C MET A 167 1.45 -18.49 15.03
N ASN A 168 1.08 -19.33 14.06
CA ASN A 168 1.40 -20.76 14.09
C ASN A 168 2.91 -21.00 14.07
N THR A 169 3.68 -20.15 13.38
CA THR A 169 5.14 -20.21 13.41
C THR A 169 5.71 -19.80 14.78
N PHE A 170 5.19 -18.72 15.36
CA PHE A 170 5.63 -18.19 16.66
C PHE A 170 5.39 -19.17 17.82
N PHE A 171 4.23 -19.85 17.85
CA PHE A 171 3.90 -20.84 18.88
C PHE A 171 4.35 -22.27 18.55
N GLY A 172 4.68 -22.56 17.29
CA GLY A 172 5.08 -23.89 16.82
C GLY A 172 6.59 -24.15 16.86
N SER A 173 7.41 -23.14 17.11
CA SER A 173 8.87 -23.26 17.14
C SER A 173 9.49 -22.44 18.26
N ASP A 174 10.58 -22.95 18.84
CA ASP A 174 11.44 -22.15 19.73
C ASP A 174 12.20 -21.14 18.86
N MET A 175 11.66 -19.93 18.80
CA MET A 175 12.15 -18.85 17.96
C MET A 175 12.90 -17.80 18.78
N GLU A 176 14.08 -17.39 18.31
CA GLU A 176 14.81 -16.27 18.88
C GLU A 176 14.17 -14.92 18.49
N MET A 177 14.33 -13.89 19.32
CA MET A 177 13.71 -12.57 19.07
C MET A 177 14.14 -11.95 17.72
N ARG A 178 15.35 -12.27 17.24
CA ARG A 178 15.83 -11.85 15.93
C ARG A 178 15.00 -12.46 14.79
N ASP A 179 14.69 -13.74 14.90
CA ASP A 179 13.89 -14.46 13.92
C ASP A 179 12.43 -13.98 13.95
N LEU A 180 11.92 -13.59 15.13
CA LEU A 180 10.60 -12.96 15.26
C LEU A 180 10.55 -11.62 14.53
N ALA A 181 11.55 -10.75 14.74
CA ALA A 181 11.63 -9.47 14.05
C ALA A 181 11.71 -9.63 12.52
N GLU A 182 12.54 -10.56 12.05
CA GLU A 182 12.67 -10.87 10.62
C GLU A 182 11.38 -11.47 10.04
N MET A 183 10.67 -12.30 10.80
CA MET A 183 9.41 -12.89 10.38
C MET A 183 8.29 -11.84 10.26
N ILE A 184 8.23 -10.87 11.17
CA ILE A 184 7.22 -9.82 11.13
C ILE A 184 7.53 -8.76 10.08
N SER A 185 8.78 -8.28 9.99
CA SER A 185 9.21 -7.21 9.08
C SER A 185 10.40 -7.62 8.19
N PRO A 186 10.24 -8.60 7.28
CA PRO A 186 11.34 -9.13 6.46
C PRO A 186 11.90 -8.14 5.43
N SER A 187 11.18 -7.05 5.15
CA SER A 187 11.55 -6.07 4.13
C SER A 187 12.16 -4.78 4.68
N GLY A 188 12.28 -4.64 6.00
CA GLY A 188 12.88 -3.48 6.67
C GLY A 188 11.94 -2.84 7.69
N SER A 189 10.69 -2.63 7.31
CA SER A 189 9.63 -2.22 8.23
C SER A 189 8.30 -2.87 7.88
N ARG A 190 7.38 -2.84 8.85
CA ARG A 190 5.97 -3.18 8.64
C ARG A 190 5.11 -2.38 9.59
N SER A 191 4.05 -1.77 9.08
CA SER A 191 3.00 -1.18 9.90
C SER A 191 1.82 -2.13 10.13
N TYR A 192 1.16 -1.96 11.27
CA TYR A 192 -0.15 -2.54 11.56
C TYR A 192 -0.94 -1.55 12.41
N ARG A 193 -2.26 -1.45 12.20
CA ARG A 193 -3.10 -0.57 13.01
C ARG A 193 -4.45 -1.19 13.30
N LYS A 194 -5.02 -0.82 14.43
CA LYS A 194 -6.41 -1.13 14.78
C LYS A 194 -6.96 -0.03 15.67
N GLY A 195 -8.15 0.50 15.32
CA GLY A 195 -8.76 1.60 16.05
C GLY A 195 -7.80 2.78 16.23
N THR A 196 -7.53 3.13 17.49
CA THR A 196 -6.66 4.26 17.87
C THR A 196 -5.20 3.85 18.12
N VAL A 197 -4.75 2.67 17.72
CA VAL A 197 -3.38 2.19 17.94
C VAL A 197 -2.71 1.87 16.61
N PHE A 198 -1.46 2.30 16.49
CA PHE A 198 -0.57 2.04 15.37
C PHE A 198 0.71 1.38 15.88
N LEU A 199 1.10 0.26 15.27
CA LEU A 199 2.34 -0.46 15.51
C LEU A 199 3.25 -0.30 14.29
N MET A 200 4.49 0.09 14.52
CA MET A 200 5.55 0.14 13.52
C MET A 200 6.65 -0.83 13.91
N PHE A 201 6.76 -1.91 13.17
CA PHE A 201 7.79 -2.94 13.33
C PHE A 201 9.01 -2.60 12.48
N TYR A 202 10.19 -2.76 13.07
CA TYR A 202 11.49 -2.61 12.41
C TYR A 202 12.39 -3.81 12.75
N GLY A 203 13.59 -3.89 12.17
CA GLY A 203 14.55 -4.97 12.47
C GLY A 203 14.96 -5.06 13.94
N MET A 204 15.63 -6.15 14.34
CA MET A 204 15.98 -6.42 15.76
C MET A 204 16.87 -5.36 16.42
N ASP A 205 17.72 -4.67 15.65
CA ASP A 205 18.56 -3.58 16.16
C ASP A 205 17.73 -2.33 16.57
N THR A 206 16.43 -2.38 16.32
CA THR A 206 15.45 -1.32 16.58
C THR A 206 14.22 -1.89 17.31
N GLU A 207 13.54 -1.04 18.06
CA GLU A 207 12.34 -1.41 18.81
C GLU A 207 11.07 -1.28 17.96
N ILE A 208 9.99 -1.94 18.38
CA ILE A 208 8.66 -1.71 17.86
C ILE A 208 8.18 -0.36 18.40
N LEU A 209 7.76 0.54 17.51
CA LEU A 209 7.22 1.82 17.92
C LEU A 209 5.70 1.74 17.94
N VAL A 210 5.11 2.17 19.05
CA VAL A 210 3.67 2.09 19.29
C VAL A 210 3.14 3.50 19.48
N LYS A 211 2.23 3.91 18.61
CA LYS A 211 1.49 5.16 18.74
C LYS A 211 0.05 4.87 19.14
N VAL A 212 -0.38 5.43 20.25
CA VAL A 212 -1.80 5.56 20.57
C VAL A 212 -2.22 6.97 20.18
N PHE A 213 -3.33 7.12 19.46
CA PHE A 213 -3.78 8.43 19.01
C PHE A 213 -4.03 9.37 20.21
N GLY A 214 -3.43 10.56 20.16
CA GLY A 214 -3.46 11.54 21.25
C GLY A 214 -2.31 11.42 22.26
N ASP A 215 -1.53 10.34 22.21
CA ASP A 215 -0.35 10.12 23.06
C ASP A 215 0.94 10.15 22.24
N ASP A 216 2.07 10.40 22.92
CA ASP A 216 3.41 10.30 22.34
C ASP A 216 3.76 8.84 21.99
N PRO A 217 4.52 8.61 20.91
CA PRO A 217 5.06 7.28 20.60
C PRO A 217 5.83 6.66 21.75
N VAL A 218 5.56 5.38 22.04
CA VAL A 218 6.31 4.59 23.00
C VAL A 218 7.06 3.45 22.32
N LYS A 219 8.16 3.03 22.92
CA LYS A 219 8.99 1.93 22.42
C LYS A 219 8.61 0.64 23.13
N MET A 220 8.57 -0.44 22.37
CA MET A 220 8.32 -1.79 22.84
C MET A 220 9.37 -2.71 22.23
N THR A 221 10.06 -3.46 23.09
CA THR A 221 11.00 -4.48 22.64
C THR A 221 10.26 -5.69 22.06
N TYR A 222 10.92 -6.44 21.19
CA TYR A 222 10.38 -7.71 20.70
C TYR A 222 10.13 -8.72 21.84
N GLN A 223 10.92 -8.65 22.92
CA GLN A 223 10.69 -9.47 24.10
C GLN A 223 9.38 -9.10 24.79
N GLU A 224 9.13 -7.80 25.03
CA GLU A 224 7.87 -7.33 25.61
C GLU A 224 6.66 -7.67 24.72
N PHE A 225 6.80 -7.53 23.39
CA PHE A 225 5.77 -7.93 22.44
C PHE A 225 5.48 -9.44 22.51
N ALA A 226 6.53 -10.27 22.57
CA ALA A 226 6.40 -11.71 22.72
C ALA A 226 5.76 -12.11 24.06
N ASP A 227 6.14 -11.45 25.15
CA ASP A 227 5.59 -11.72 26.49
C ASP A 227 4.11 -11.32 26.58
N ARG A 228 3.74 -10.15 26.05
CA ARG A 228 2.34 -9.73 25.91
C ARG A 228 1.55 -10.71 25.05
N THR A 229 2.13 -11.17 23.94
CA THR A 229 1.49 -12.18 23.06
C THR A 229 1.21 -13.47 23.82
N ARG A 230 2.18 -14.00 24.57
CA ARG A 230 1.99 -15.23 25.37
C ARG A 230 0.97 -15.04 26.49
N GLN A 231 0.90 -13.85 27.08
CA GLN A 231 -0.10 -13.51 28.09
C GLN A 231 -1.51 -13.45 27.49
N ILE A 232 -1.67 -12.85 26.31
CA ILE A 232 -2.97 -12.75 25.61
C ILE A 232 -3.47 -14.13 25.20
N PHE A 233 -2.58 -14.99 24.71
CA PHE A 233 -2.91 -16.33 24.21
C PHE A 233 -2.41 -17.43 25.16
N GLU A 234 -2.79 -17.34 26.43
CA GLU A 234 -2.45 -18.36 27.43
C GLU A 234 -2.99 -19.73 26.98
N GLY A 235 -2.11 -20.72 26.86
CA GLY A 235 -2.45 -22.06 26.40
C GLY A 235 -2.33 -22.30 24.89
N ALA A 236 -2.01 -21.27 24.09
CA ALA A 236 -1.65 -21.45 22.69
C ALA A 236 -0.31 -22.19 22.56
N ALA A 237 -0.29 -23.28 21.80
CA ALA A 237 0.92 -24.05 21.55
C ALA A 237 0.83 -24.82 20.23
N GLY A 238 1.98 -25.00 19.58
CA GLY A 238 2.10 -25.81 18.38
C GLY A 238 1.75 -25.10 17.08
N ASP A 239 1.79 -25.86 16.00
CA ASP A 239 1.60 -25.42 14.61
C ASP A 239 0.14 -25.10 14.23
N ARG A 240 -0.78 -25.25 15.18
CA ARG A 240 -2.22 -24.93 15.06
C ARG A 240 -2.71 -24.03 16.19
N ALA A 241 -1.82 -23.19 16.72
CA ALA A 241 -2.11 -22.24 17.79
C ALA A 241 -3.25 -21.28 17.41
N TRP A 242 -3.27 -20.78 16.18
CA TRP A 242 -4.32 -19.90 15.68
C TRP A 242 -5.70 -20.57 15.73
N GLU A 243 -5.82 -21.80 15.24
CA GLU A 243 -7.09 -22.55 15.28
C GLU A 243 -7.53 -22.84 16.71
N THR A 244 -6.60 -23.06 17.62
CA THR A 244 -6.91 -23.26 19.05
C THR A 244 -7.47 -21.99 19.69
N CYS A 245 -6.95 -20.82 19.29
CA CYS A 245 -7.38 -19.53 19.85
C CYS A 245 -8.62 -18.93 19.17
N PHE A 246 -8.83 -19.19 17.87
CA PHE A 246 -9.84 -18.51 17.06
C PHE A 246 -10.81 -19.46 16.34
N GLY A 247 -10.49 -20.76 16.24
CA GLY A 247 -11.20 -21.72 15.39
C GLY A 247 -12.62 -22.06 15.84
N GLU A 248 -12.93 -21.96 17.14
CA GLU A 248 -14.29 -22.27 17.65
C GLU A 248 -15.31 -21.14 17.41
N ALA A 249 -14.89 -19.93 17.05
CA ALA A 249 -15.81 -18.80 16.81
C ALA A 249 -16.49 -18.82 15.42
N VAL A 250 -16.04 -19.66 14.49
CA VAL A 250 -16.51 -19.65 13.09
C VAL A 250 -17.76 -20.52 12.88
N GLU A 251 -18.07 -21.45 13.79
CA GLU A 251 -19.25 -22.33 13.65
C GLU A 251 -20.57 -21.65 14.07
N SER A 252 -20.53 -20.66 14.97
CA SER A 252 -21.75 -20.03 15.51
C SER A 252 -22.46 -19.09 14.52
N ASN A 253 -21.76 -18.59 13.49
CA ASN A 253 -22.32 -17.61 12.53
C ASN A 253 -22.56 -18.18 11.11
N LYS A 254 -22.37 -19.49 10.89
CA LYS A 254 -22.65 -20.14 9.60
C LYS A 254 -23.92 -21.01 9.58
N ILE A 255 -24.55 -21.23 10.73
CA ILE A 255 -25.66 -22.19 10.86
C ILE A 255 -26.98 -21.65 10.27
N GLU A 256 -27.17 -20.33 10.06
CA GLU A 256 -28.46 -19.81 9.60
C GLU A 256 -28.67 -19.75 8.08
N GLN A 257 -27.71 -20.11 7.22
CA GLN A 257 -27.89 -19.96 5.75
C GLN A 257 -27.52 -21.17 4.88
N THR A 258 -27.29 -22.36 5.45
CA THR A 258 -26.91 -23.53 4.62
C THR A 258 -27.73 -24.79 4.88
N GLU A 259 -28.97 -24.66 5.35
CA GLU A 259 -29.96 -25.73 5.25
C GLU A 259 -30.79 -25.57 3.97
N GLN A 260 -30.20 -25.93 2.84
CA GLN A 260 -30.90 -26.58 1.72
C GLN A 260 -29.91 -26.85 0.58
N LEU A 261 -29.89 -28.11 0.15
CA LEU A 261 -29.23 -28.69 -1.03
C LEU A 261 -27.82 -29.28 -0.78
N GLN A 262 -27.80 -30.59 -0.48
CA GLN A 262 -27.06 -31.52 -1.33
C GLN A 262 -27.61 -32.95 -1.20
N GLU A 263 -28.14 -33.42 -2.32
CA GLU A 263 -28.70 -34.75 -2.56
C GLU A 263 -27.60 -35.83 -2.56
N GLN A 264 -27.99 -37.04 -2.16
CA GLN A 264 -27.22 -38.27 -2.23
C GLN A 264 -26.97 -38.69 -3.69
N GLU A 265 -25.73 -39.06 -4.03
CA GLU A 265 -25.46 -39.92 -5.19
C GLU A 265 -25.38 -41.39 -4.75
N ASP A 266 -26.29 -42.20 -5.29
CA ASP A 266 -26.32 -43.65 -5.13
C ASP A 266 -25.23 -44.36 -5.94
N GLN A 267 -24.57 -45.35 -5.34
CA GLN A 267 -23.61 -46.25 -6.00
C GLN A 267 -24.31 -47.38 -6.76
N ILE A 268 -23.73 -47.83 -7.88
CA ILE A 268 -24.22 -48.98 -8.67
C ILE A 268 -23.83 -50.30 -7.95
N PRO A 269 -24.75 -51.27 -7.76
CA PRO A 269 -24.46 -52.53 -7.06
C PRO A 269 -23.42 -53.41 -7.77
N GLY A 270 -22.38 -53.84 -7.04
CA GLY A 270 -21.41 -54.84 -7.49
C GLY A 270 -19.96 -54.38 -7.65
N GLN A 271 -19.63 -53.13 -7.35
CA GLN A 271 -18.24 -52.65 -7.26
C GLN A 271 -17.77 -52.64 -5.79
N ASP A 272 -16.75 -53.41 -5.48
CA ASP A 272 -16.02 -53.27 -4.21
C ASP A 272 -15.15 -52.01 -4.24
N ARG A 273 -15.08 -51.29 -3.11
CA ARG A 273 -14.21 -50.10 -2.98
C ARG A 273 -12.75 -50.54 -3.02
N ILE A 274 -11.89 -49.79 -3.71
CA ILE A 274 -10.43 -49.97 -3.72
C ILE A 274 -9.83 -50.02 -2.30
N GLN A 275 -10.50 -49.44 -1.31
CA GLN A 275 -10.13 -49.50 0.12
C GLN A 275 -10.19 -50.91 0.72
N ASN A 276 -10.86 -51.88 0.08
CA ASN A 276 -11.03 -53.24 0.58
C ASN A 276 -9.95 -54.24 0.10
N HIS A 277 -9.00 -53.82 -0.75
CA HIS A 277 -7.90 -54.66 -1.25
C HIS A 277 -6.52 -53.98 -1.05
N PRO A 278 -5.93 -54.04 0.15
CA PRO A 278 -4.65 -53.41 0.46
C PRO A 278 -3.43 -54.07 -0.22
N GLU A 279 -3.57 -55.30 -0.76
CA GLU A 279 -2.47 -56.02 -1.43
C GLU A 279 -1.98 -55.38 -2.74
N TYR A 280 -2.71 -54.40 -3.28
CA TYR A 280 -2.35 -53.66 -4.49
C TYR A 280 -1.79 -52.25 -4.21
N MET A 281 -1.56 -51.89 -2.94
CA MET A 281 -0.94 -50.62 -2.56
C MET A 281 0.59 -50.78 -2.45
N PRO A 282 1.41 -49.98 -3.16
CA PRO A 282 2.85 -50.02 -2.99
C PRO A 282 3.24 -49.57 -1.57
N GLU A 283 4.12 -50.33 -0.92
CA GLU A 283 4.68 -49.99 0.39
C GLU A 283 5.53 -48.70 0.31
N PRO A 284 5.39 -47.76 1.26
CA PRO A 284 6.23 -46.57 1.30
C PRO A 284 7.57 -46.89 1.98
N GLU A 285 8.61 -47.17 1.18
CA GLU A 285 10.00 -47.08 1.64
C GLU A 285 10.57 -45.69 1.30
N ILE A 286 10.79 -44.87 2.33
CA ILE A 286 11.68 -43.70 2.21
C ILE A 286 12.97 -44.05 2.95
N ALA A 287 14.05 -44.27 2.21
CA ALA A 287 15.40 -44.38 2.75
C ALA A 287 16.00 -42.97 3.03
N PRO A 288 16.73 -42.76 4.14
CA PRO A 288 17.11 -41.44 4.67
C PRO A 288 18.35 -40.80 4.02
N ALA A 289 18.55 -40.97 2.70
CA ALA A 289 19.78 -40.53 2.04
C ALA A 289 19.58 -39.93 0.64
N GLN A 290 18.58 -39.07 0.42
CA GLN A 290 18.55 -38.15 -0.72
C GLN A 290 17.93 -36.79 -0.34
N LYS A 291 18.67 -35.97 0.41
CA LYS A 291 18.50 -34.51 0.39
C LYS A 291 19.51 -33.93 -0.58
N ASN A 292 19.16 -33.73 -1.85
CA ASN A 292 19.79 -32.71 -2.71
C ASN A 292 19.07 -32.62 -4.06
N GLU A 293 19.11 -31.44 -4.64
CA GLU A 293 18.63 -31.04 -5.98
C GLU A 293 17.21 -30.45 -6.05
N GLU A 294 16.15 -31.14 -5.65
CA GLU A 294 14.77 -30.63 -5.86
C GLU A 294 14.44 -29.36 -5.04
N GLN A 295 14.91 -29.28 -3.78
CA GLN A 295 14.76 -28.08 -2.94
C GLN A 295 15.68 -26.92 -3.40
N LYS A 296 16.80 -27.21 -4.06
CA LYS A 296 17.66 -26.19 -4.69
C LYS A 296 17.02 -25.69 -5.98
N TYR A 297 16.42 -26.58 -6.76
CA TYR A 297 15.71 -26.27 -8.00
C TYR A 297 14.49 -25.37 -7.72
N ASN A 298 13.71 -25.68 -6.68
CA ASN A 298 12.52 -24.90 -6.32
C ASN A 298 12.86 -23.49 -5.79
N LYS A 299 13.94 -23.34 -5.00
CA LYS A 299 14.43 -22.02 -4.55
C LYS A 299 15.05 -21.20 -5.69
N GLN A 300 15.72 -21.85 -6.64
CA GLN A 300 16.28 -21.20 -7.82
C GLN A 300 15.16 -20.69 -8.74
N GLN A 301 14.12 -21.51 -8.96
CA GLN A 301 12.96 -21.17 -9.79
C GLN A 301 12.17 -20.00 -9.19
N ALA A 302 11.88 -20.03 -7.88
CA ALA A 302 11.21 -18.93 -7.19
C ALA A 302 12.00 -17.60 -7.25
N ARG A 303 13.33 -17.66 -7.31
CA ARG A 303 14.18 -16.46 -7.49
C ARG A 303 14.14 -15.93 -8.92
N ILE A 304 14.16 -16.82 -9.91
CA ILE A 304 14.02 -16.48 -11.33
C ILE A 304 12.66 -15.85 -11.60
N ASP A 305 11.59 -16.40 -11.03
CA ASP A 305 10.22 -15.88 -11.21
C ASP A 305 10.06 -14.49 -10.58
N ARG A 306 10.69 -14.23 -9.42
CA ARG A 306 10.73 -12.90 -8.79
C ARG A 306 11.53 -11.89 -9.61
N GLU A 307 12.69 -12.26 -10.13
CA GLU A 307 13.50 -11.39 -10.98
C GLU A 307 12.83 -11.10 -12.33
N THR A 308 12.16 -12.10 -12.89
CA THR A 308 11.41 -11.95 -14.15
C THR A 308 10.23 -11.02 -13.97
N LYS A 309 9.48 -11.17 -12.88
CA LYS A 309 8.37 -10.26 -12.53
C LYS A 309 8.86 -8.81 -12.36
N LYS A 310 10.01 -8.62 -11.71
CA LYS A 310 10.60 -7.29 -11.53
C LYS A 310 11.06 -6.66 -12.85
N LYS A 311 11.68 -7.44 -13.74
CA LYS A 311 12.09 -6.97 -15.07
C LYS A 311 10.91 -6.66 -15.99
N LEU A 312 9.84 -7.46 -15.92
CA LEU A 312 8.61 -7.20 -16.68
C LEU A 312 7.97 -5.88 -16.22
N GLN A 313 8.01 -5.62 -14.91
CA GLN A 313 7.52 -4.37 -14.33
C GLN A 313 8.41 -3.16 -14.71
N GLU A 314 9.74 -3.34 -14.71
CA GLU A 314 10.68 -2.31 -15.19
C GLU A 314 10.53 -2.03 -16.70
N GLN A 315 10.23 -3.05 -17.51
CA GLN A 315 9.90 -2.90 -18.93
C GLN A 315 8.56 -2.20 -19.14
N GLU A 316 7.51 -2.57 -18.41
CA GLU A 316 6.23 -1.85 -18.43
C GLU A 316 6.40 -0.39 -18.01
N ASP A 317 7.24 -0.11 -17.01
CA ASP A 317 7.54 1.25 -16.56
C ASP A 317 8.42 2.01 -17.56
N GLN A 318 9.29 1.34 -18.31
CA GLN A 318 10.04 1.92 -19.44
C GLN A 318 9.16 2.16 -20.66
N GLU A 319 8.25 1.26 -21.01
CA GLU A 319 7.27 1.46 -22.09
C GLU A 319 6.32 2.62 -21.75
N LYS A 320 5.94 2.78 -20.49
CA LYS A 320 5.20 3.98 -20.00
C LYS A 320 6.05 5.27 -20.02
N MET A 321 7.38 5.17 -19.99
CA MET A 321 8.28 6.32 -20.12
C MET A 321 8.57 6.67 -21.59
N GLU A 322 8.56 5.69 -22.49
CA GLU A 322 8.73 5.89 -23.95
C GLU A 322 7.45 6.38 -24.63
N HIS A 323 6.28 6.14 -24.06
CA HIS A 323 5.01 6.72 -24.51
C HIS A 323 4.52 7.84 -23.58
N LEU A 324 4.77 9.08 -23.99
CA LEU A 324 4.18 10.27 -23.36
C LEU A 324 2.64 10.21 -23.46
N PRO A 325 1.88 10.54 -22.39
CA PRO A 325 0.40 10.49 -22.36
C PRO A 325 -0.32 11.40 -23.37
N SER A 326 0.41 12.15 -24.19
CA SER A 326 -0.14 13.15 -25.10
C SER A 326 -0.63 12.58 -26.44
N ASP A 327 -0.36 11.31 -26.74
CA ASP A 327 -0.72 10.66 -28.02
C ASP A 327 -1.72 9.49 -27.87
N GLU A 328 -2.33 9.29 -26.69
CA GLU A 328 -3.41 8.30 -26.60
C GLU A 328 -4.63 8.75 -27.43
N PRO A 329 -5.19 7.88 -28.30
CA PRO A 329 -6.40 8.22 -29.04
C PRO A 329 -7.53 8.48 -28.06
N LYS A 330 -8.23 9.62 -28.21
CA LYS A 330 -9.42 9.98 -27.42
C LYS A 330 -10.37 8.79 -27.32
N LYS A 331 -10.55 8.25 -26.12
CA LYS A 331 -11.39 7.06 -25.91
C LYS A 331 -12.83 7.52 -25.73
N THR A 332 -13.76 6.85 -26.43
CA THR A 332 -15.20 7.01 -26.18
C THR A 332 -15.67 5.85 -25.30
N LYS A 333 -16.16 6.15 -24.10
CA LYS A 333 -16.64 5.13 -23.15
C LYS A 333 -18.15 5.22 -22.95
N GLN A 334 -18.79 4.06 -22.87
CA GLN A 334 -20.24 3.95 -22.70
C GLN A 334 -20.59 3.62 -21.25
N LEU A 335 -21.40 4.46 -20.61
CA LEU A 335 -21.83 4.29 -19.22
C LEU A 335 -23.36 4.19 -19.14
N ARG A 336 -23.85 3.41 -18.18
CA ARG A 336 -25.29 3.28 -17.93
C ARG A 336 -25.74 4.38 -16.98
N MET A 337 -26.80 5.08 -17.36
CA MET A 337 -27.43 6.15 -16.59
C MET A 337 -28.88 5.78 -16.28
N ALA A 338 -29.31 5.97 -15.04
CA ALA A 338 -30.72 5.81 -14.69
C ALA A 338 -31.58 6.90 -15.35
N ALA A 339 -32.80 6.55 -15.77
CA ALA A 339 -33.73 7.49 -16.41
C ALA A 339 -34.03 8.77 -15.60
N SER A 340 -33.91 8.71 -14.27
CA SER A 340 -34.07 9.87 -13.39
C SER A 340 -33.05 10.99 -13.64
N TYR A 341 -31.88 10.66 -14.21
CA TYR A 341 -30.80 11.63 -14.42
C TYR A 341 -30.77 12.21 -15.84
N TYR A 342 -31.53 11.66 -16.79
CA TYR A 342 -31.44 12.04 -18.20
C TYR A 342 -31.72 13.53 -18.44
N ASP A 343 -32.88 14.02 -17.96
CA ASP A 343 -33.27 15.42 -18.16
C ASP A 343 -32.37 16.40 -17.39
N ASP A 344 -31.87 15.98 -16.22
CA ASP A 344 -30.96 16.78 -15.40
C ASP A 344 -29.57 16.92 -16.06
N VAL A 345 -29.05 15.86 -16.68
CA VAL A 345 -27.81 15.92 -17.47
C VAL A 345 -28.01 16.72 -18.75
N LEU A 346 -29.10 16.46 -19.50
CA LEU A 346 -29.37 17.12 -20.78
C LEU A 346 -29.56 18.65 -20.61
N SER A 347 -30.22 19.07 -19.54
CA SER A 347 -30.40 20.49 -19.21
C SER A 347 -29.14 21.16 -18.66
N GLY A 348 -28.09 20.39 -18.35
CA GLY A 348 -26.87 20.87 -17.70
C GLY A 348 -27.03 21.16 -16.21
N LYS A 349 -28.17 20.82 -15.61
CA LYS A 349 -28.40 20.90 -14.15
C LYS A 349 -27.49 19.94 -13.39
N MET A 350 -27.20 18.78 -13.98
CA MET A 350 -26.18 17.85 -13.53
C MET A 350 -25.01 17.87 -14.54
N SER A 351 -23.96 18.61 -14.21
CA SER A 351 -22.76 18.80 -15.05
C SER A 351 -21.57 17.95 -14.58
N PHE A 352 -21.82 16.89 -13.82
CA PHE A 352 -20.80 15.99 -13.29
C PHE A 352 -21.30 14.55 -13.29
N TRP A 353 -20.35 13.62 -13.26
CA TRP A 353 -20.58 12.18 -13.22
C TRP A 353 -19.69 11.54 -12.16
N PHE A 354 -20.20 10.56 -11.42
CA PHE A 354 -19.42 9.84 -10.40
C PHE A 354 -19.37 8.36 -10.77
N CYS A 355 -18.16 7.79 -10.83
CA CYS A 355 -17.94 6.39 -11.15
C CYS A 355 -16.59 5.89 -10.62
N LYS A 356 -16.35 4.57 -10.68
CA LYS A 356 -15.02 4.02 -10.46
C LYS A 356 -14.04 4.58 -11.49
N ASN A 357 -12.83 4.92 -11.06
CA ASN A 357 -11.78 5.37 -11.95
C ASN A 357 -11.37 4.20 -12.86
N ASP A 358 -11.48 4.41 -14.15
CA ASP A 358 -11.15 3.44 -15.20
C ASP A 358 -10.11 4.06 -16.14
N ASN A 359 -9.15 4.82 -15.61
CA ASN A 359 -8.14 5.58 -16.37
C ASN A 359 -8.78 6.57 -17.36
N PHE A 360 -9.63 7.47 -16.86
CA PHE A 360 -10.20 8.56 -17.66
C PHE A 360 -9.20 9.70 -17.84
N HIS A 361 -9.27 10.40 -18.99
CA HIS A 361 -8.48 11.59 -19.25
C HIS A 361 -9.37 12.79 -19.59
N VAL A 362 -8.89 14.00 -19.27
CA VAL A 362 -9.56 15.24 -19.70
C VAL A 362 -9.56 15.30 -21.23
N GLY A 363 -10.73 15.48 -21.83
CA GLY A 363 -10.95 15.44 -23.28
C GLY A 363 -11.50 14.11 -23.81
N ASP A 364 -11.60 13.07 -22.97
CA ASP A 364 -12.30 11.83 -23.33
C ASP A 364 -13.80 12.08 -23.52
N SER A 365 -14.43 11.26 -24.36
CA SER A 365 -15.88 11.31 -24.62
C SER A 365 -16.62 10.23 -23.85
N LEU A 366 -17.75 10.57 -23.25
CA LEU A 366 -18.64 9.62 -22.58
C LEU A 366 -20.01 9.60 -23.23
N ASP A 367 -20.47 8.39 -23.55
CA ASP A 367 -21.82 8.08 -24.00
C ASP A 367 -22.65 7.59 -22.81
N LEU A 368 -23.50 8.46 -22.27
CA LEU A 368 -24.40 8.14 -21.16
C LEU A 368 -25.71 7.56 -21.71
N MET A 369 -25.87 6.25 -21.58
CA MET A 369 -27.02 5.49 -22.09
C MET A 369 -28.12 5.39 -21.04
N GLU A 370 -29.34 5.80 -21.37
CA GLU A 370 -30.45 5.73 -20.45
C GLU A 370 -30.98 4.30 -20.27
N PHE A 371 -31.12 3.88 -19.01
CA PHE A 371 -31.75 2.65 -18.59
C PHE A 371 -32.98 2.91 -17.69
N LYS A 372 -34.06 2.20 -17.98
CA LYS A 372 -35.28 2.14 -17.15
C LYS A 372 -35.67 0.68 -16.96
N GLU A 373 -35.90 0.26 -15.71
CA GLU A 373 -36.26 -1.13 -15.35
C GLU A 373 -35.30 -2.18 -15.97
N GLY A 374 -34.00 -1.86 -15.98
CA GLY A 374 -32.95 -2.74 -16.51
C GLY A 374 -32.86 -2.82 -18.03
N ARG A 375 -33.67 -2.05 -18.78
CA ARG A 375 -33.63 -2.00 -20.25
C ARG A 375 -33.14 -0.64 -20.75
N HIS A 376 -32.31 -0.68 -21.79
CA HIS A 376 -31.90 0.51 -22.54
C HIS A 376 -33.11 1.10 -23.27
N THR A 377 -33.31 2.41 -23.17
CA THR A 377 -34.49 3.10 -23.76
C THR A 377 -34.26 3.57 -25.18
N GLY A 378 -33.02 3.48 -25.69
CA GLY A 378 -32.60 4.05 -26.97
C GLY A 378 -32.06 5.49 -26.87
N ARG A 379 -32.26 6.17 -25.73
CA ARG A 379 -31.82 7.56 -25.54
C ARG A 379 -30.40 7.62 -24.98
N ASN A 380 -29.54 8.43 -25.59
CA ASN A 380 -28.14 8.58 -25.20
C ASN A 380 -27.75 10.07 -25.13
N ILE A 381 -26.84 10.41 -24.21
CA ILE A 381 -26.22 11.74 -24.15
C ILE A 381 -24.71 11.59 -24.37
N GLN A 382 -24.21 12.30 -25.38
CA GLN A 382 -22.78 12.45 -25.64
C GLN A 382 -22.24 13.60 -24.81
N THR A 383 -21.15 13.34 -24.12
CA THR A 383 -20.48 14.31 -23.25
C THR A 383 -18.96 14.25 -23.40
N GLU A 384 -18.29 15.33 -23.03
CA GLU A 384 -16.83 15.43 -22.97
C GLU A 384 -16.40 15.69 -21.52
N ILE A 385 -15.36 15.00 -21.07
CA ILE A 385 -14.77 15.21 -19.74
C ILE A 385 -13.92 16.48 -19.77
N THR A 386 -14.27 17.44 -18.92
CA THR A 386 -13.59 18.76 -18.83
C THR A 386 -12.68 18.89 -17.62
N TYR A 387 -12.92 18.09 -16.59
CA TYR A 387 -12.11 18.03 -15.38
C TYR A 387 -12.33 16.68 -14.69
N ILE A 388 -11.30 16.20 -14.01
CA ILE A 388 -11.36 14.96 -13.24
C ILE A 388 -10.93 15.30 -11.82
N LEU A 389 -11.78 14.95 -10.86
CA LEU A 389 -11.49 15.02 -9.44
C LEU A 389 -11.28 13.59 -8.92
N GLU A 390 -10.04 13.31 -8.55
CA GLU A 390 -9.57 12.09 -7.91
C GLU A 390 -8.97 12.46 -6.56
N ASP A 391 -8.81 11.46 -5.68
CA ASP A 391 -8.16 11.62 -4.37
C ASP A 391 -8.78 12.73 -3.48
N TYR A 392 -10.08 13.00 -3.64
CA TYR A 392 -10.81 13.96 -2.82
C TYR A 392 -11.38 13.27 -1.57
N THR A 393 -11.27 13.93 -0.41
CA THR A 393 -11.64 13.39 0.91
C THR A 393 -13.08 12.83 1.01
N GLY A 394 -13.99 13.26 0.14
CA GLY A 394 -15.36 12.76 0.07
C GLY A 394 -15.61 11.61 -0.92
N LEU A 395 -14.57 11.08 -1.57
CA LEU A 395 -14.66 9.99 -2.54
C LEU A 395 -14.11 8.69 -1.96
N GLU A 396 -14.84 7.59 -2.19
CA GLU A 396 -14.38 6.24 -1.89
C GLU A 396 -13.17 5.87 -2.77
N ASP A 397 -12.27 5.05 -2.24
CA ASP A 397 -11.04 4.68 -2.96
C ASP A 397 -11.35 3.99 -4.29
N GLY A 398 -10.61 4.38 -5.34
CA GLY A 398 -10.87 3.95 -6.71
C GLY A 398 -12.10 4.58 -7.37
N TYR A 399 -12.73 5.62 -6.80
CA TYR A 399 -13.77 6.43 -7.46
C TYR A 399 -13.29 7.84 -7.82
N CYS A 400 -13.89 8.40 -8.88
CA CYS A 400 -13.62 9.74 -9.38
C CYS A 400 -14.92 10.50 -9.67
N ILE A 401 -14.86 11.84 -9.60
CA ILE A 401 -15.89 12.73 -10.16
C ILE A 401 -15.36 13.34 -11.46
N LEU A 402 -16.13 13.17 -12.53
CA LEU A 402 -15.86 13.71 -13.85
C LEU A 402 -16.75 14.94 -14.06
N ALA A 403 -16.18 16.11 -14.29
CA ALA A 403 -16.96 17.24 -14.80
C ALA A 403 -17.25 17.01 -16.28
N ILE A 404 -18.52 16.95 -16.65
CA ILE A 404 -18.96 16.60 -18.01
C ILE A 404 -19.63 17.78 -18.68
N LYS A 405 -19.36 17.94 -19.97
CA LYS A 405 -20.01 18.92 -20.84
C LYS A 405 -20.78 18.19 -21.93
N VAL A 406 -22.08 18.46 -22.04
CA VAL A 406 -22.92 17.86 -23.10
C VAL A 406 -22.47 18.37 -24.48
N THR A 407 -22.20 17.45 -25.39
CA THR A 407 -21.78 17.71 -26.78
C THR A 407 -22.82 17.26 -27.79
N GLY A 408 -23.71 16.34 -27.43
CA GLY A 408 -24.82 15.89 -28.27
C GLY A 408 -25.83 15.01 -27.49
N ALA A 409 -27.01 14.81 -28.06
CA ALA A 409 -28.00 13.86 -27.54
C ALA A 409 -28.73 13.20 -28.72
N ILE A 410 -28.98 11.89 -28.60
CA ILE A 410 -29.65 11.05 -29.60
C ILE A 410 -30.87 10.39 -28.98
#